data_AF-A0A0Q5LQ69-F1
#
_entry.id   AF-A0A0Q5LQ69-F1
#
_cell.length_a   1.000
_cell.length_b   1.000
_cell.length_c   1.000
_cell.angle_alpha   90.00
_cell.angle_beta   90.00
_cell.angle_gamma   90.00
#
_symmetry.space_group_name_H-M   'P 1'
#
loop_
_entity.id
_entity.type
_entity.pdbx_description
1 polymer ?
#
loop_
_entity_poly.entity_id
_entity_poly.type
_entity_poly.pdbx_seq_one_letter_code
_entity_poly.pdbx_strand_id
1 'polypeptide(L)'
;MPLNTSGTTDFYQQVINTVAAQGKRTVIQLTGYDAFGQPSVYHLNQFRLIGSSGDPTYAFGLWHSNLQGFLCTDGPLACKIQMDANSMTTAQLNAMASMTAASFAPLQMGMMRLDGSNPSSPILIAGVTFQAEDQQMLTATASDTGIVVPQPAPHQGIVLYYGAYSDIGYCRFLAAGRACMSAPPFEMANLSSARGYHNIHNVESDGRLPADLNPARPRRSDVIMGNNELTHSLTDSWLHHSNVSHYAVNDQNSSTSGVYSLTRVKFEHITDNQNTDPALNNGQSLGGWSNGSILGYESVNGTVNITDCNFAIDNTSTNPSCADIKFTWVGSRNPQGGRLHVKGGVWHHHTFPQLEGFFIAAILQSTYWWTDGPATTLDVRRSDNTPLTGYNVTTSWPPSAAQLSAAGVSPSTHYLYKGV
;
A
#
# COMPACT_ATOMS: atom_id res chain seq x y z
N MET A 1 0.81 6.50 29.14
CA MET A 1 2.07 7.03 29.70
C MET A 1 2.88 7.59 28.53
N PRO A 2 3.43 8.81 28.63
CA PRO A 2 4.26 9.37 27.59
C PRO A 2 5.63 8.67 27.55
N LEU A 3 6.08 8.29 26.36
CA LEU A 3 7.47 7.88 26.11
C LEU A 3 8.25 9.06 25.55
N ASN A 4 9.51 9.18 25.94
CA ASN A 4 10.45 10.16 25.41
C ASN A 4 11.68 9.44 24.82
N THR A 5 12.49 10.17 24.07
CA THR A 5 13.73 9.64 23.47
C THR A 5 14.92 9.69 24.44
N SER A 6 14.76 10.28 25.63
CA SER A 6 15.84 10.45 26.60
C SER A 6 16.04 9.19 27.44
N GLY A 7 16.89 8.28 26.98
CA GLY A 7 17.29 7.09 27.73
C GLY A 7 18.23 6.18 26.95
N THR A 8 18.98 5.31 27.64
CA THR A 8 19.85 4.29 27.04
C THR A 8 19.12 3.00 26.66
N THR A 9 17.84 2.89 27.05
CA THR A 9 17.01 1.71 26.78
C THR A 9 16.42 1.81 25.37
N ASP A 10 16.57 0.76 24.56
CA ASP A 10 16.00 0.72 23.21
C ASP A 10 14.46 0.95 23.22
N PHE A 11 13.92 1.52 22.15
CA PHE A 11 12.50 1.87 22.08
C PHE A 11 11.58 0.66 22.23
N TYR A 12 11.98 -0.50 21.70
CA TYR A 12 11.22 -1.74 21.86
C TYR A 12 11.04 -2.07 23.36
N GLN A 13 12.11 -2.05 24.14
CA GLN A 13 12.07 -2.39 25.55
C GLN A 13 11.28 -1.35 26.35
N GLN A 14 11.35 -0.07 25.98
CA GLN A 14 10.49 0.97 26.57
C GLN A 14 9.00 0.67 26.34
N VAL A 15 8.63 0.28 25.12
CA VAL A 15 7.27 -0.14 24.79
C VAL A 15 6.89 -1.36 25.61
N ILE A 16 7.67 -2.46 25.56
CA ILE A 16 7.37 -3.70 26.28
C ILE A 16 7.16 -3.45 27.78
N ASN A 17 8.04 -2.70 28.42
CA ASN A 17 7.91 -2.36 29.84
C ASN A 17 6.65 -1.53 30.12
N THR A 18 6.34 -0.59 29.24
CA THR A 18 5.16 0.27 29.35
C THR A 18 3.87 -0.53 29.25
N VAL A 19 3.70 -1.38 28.24
CA VAL A 19 2.49 -2.20 28.11
C VAL A 19 2.39 -3.27 29.20
N ALA A 20 3.51 -3.89 29.61
CA ALA A 20 3.52 -4.86 30.70
C ALA A 20 3.05 -4.24 32.02
N ALA A 21 3.50 -3.02 32.33
CA ALA A 21 3.12 -2.30 33.56
C ALA A 21 1.62 -1.93 33.61
N GLN A 22 0.95 -1.79 32.45
CA GLN A 22 -0.47 -1.45 32.41
C GLN A 22 -1.39 -2.66 32.60
N GLY A 23 -0.91 -3.88 32.32
CA GLY A 23 -1.69 -5.11 32.47
C GLY A 23 -2.90 -5.23 31.53
N LYS A 24 -3.06 -4.32 30.56
CA LYS A 24 -4.17 -4.27 29.60
C LYS A 24 -3.73 -3.66 28.27
N ARG A 25 -4.55 -3.83 27.23
CA ARG A 25 -4.33 -3.17 25.94
C ARG A 25 -4.23 -1.67 26.11
N THR A 26 -3.15 -1.08 25.58
CA THR A 26 -2.80 0.32 25.85
C THR A 26 -2.33 1.03 24.59
N VAL A 27 -2.82 2.26 24.40
CA VAL A 27 -2.26 3.23 23.46
C VAL A 27 -1.12 3.98 24.16
N ILE A 28 0.06 3.96 23.54
CA ILE A 28 1.22 4.66 24.06
C ILE A 28 1.26 6.07 23.49
N GLN A 29 1.38 7.06 24.37
CA GLN A 29 1.58 8.44 23.95
C GLN A 29 3.06 8.66 23.68
N LEU A 30 3.39 9.21 22.52
CA LEU A 30 4.72 9.63 22.13
C LEU A 30 4.85 11.14 22.35
N THR A 31 6.04 11.57 22.74
CA THR A 31 6.40 12.99 22.86
C THR A 31 6.85 13.48 21.50
N GLY A 32 6.32 14.60 21.00
CA GLY A 32 6.66 15.12 19.68
C GLY A 32 8.07 15.70 19.57
N TYR A 33 8.56 16.32 20.63
CA TYR A 33 9.83 17.03 20.58
C TYR A 33 10.76 16.57 21.69
N ASP A 34 12.05 16.42 21.35
CA ASP A 34 13.08 16.12 22.32
C ASP A 34 13.42 17.35 23.18
N ALA A 35 14.37 17.20 24.11
CA ALA A 35 14.79 18.28 25.00
C ALA A 35 15.42 19.49 24.27
N PHE A 36 15.72 19.36 22.98
CA PHE A 36 16.30 20.39 22.13
C PHE A 36 15.29 20.96 21.12
N GLY A 37 14.02 20.57 21.21
CA GLY A 37 12.95 21.03 20.33
C GLY A 37 13.02 20.41 18.93
N GLN A 38 13.75 19.32 18.73
CA GLN A 38 13.76 18.58 17.46
C GLN A 38 12.66 17.51 17.45
N PRO A 39 12.08 17.19 16.28
CA PRO A 39 11.17 16.05 16.14
C PRO A 39 11.75 14.78 16.76
N SER A 40 10.97 14.09 17.58
CA SER A 40 11.39 12.84 18.22
C SER A 40 11.40 11.69 17.23
N VAL A 41 12.51 10.95 17.21
CA VAL A 41 12.67 9.72 16.44
C VAL A 41 12.82 8.54 17.39
N TYR A 42 11.92 7.58 17.27
CA TYR A 42 11.88 6.35 18.04
C TYR A 42 12.42 5.20 17.19
N HIS A 43 13.61 4.74 17.56
CA HIS A 43 14.42 3.83 16.75
C HIS A 43 14.14 2.36 17.06
N LEU A 44 13.78 1.59 16.05
CA LEU A 44 13.72 0.14 16.03
C LEU A 44 14.97 -0.36 15.28
N ASN A 45 15.84 -1.11 15.95
CA ASN A 45 17.17 -1.45 15.45
C ASN A 45 17.38 -2.94 15.14
N GLN A 46 16.32 -3.75 15.27
CA GLN A 46 16.38 -5.20 15.09
C GLN A 46 14.99 -5.74 14.72
N PHE A 47 14.95 -6.70 13.79
CA PHE A 47 13.76 -7.55 13.60
C PHE A 47 13.78 -8.72 14.59
N ARG A 48 12.89 -8.69 15.57
CA ARG A 48 12.81 -9.67 16.65
C ARG A 48 11.81 -10.78 16.29
N LEU A 49 12.21 -12.04 16.46
CA LEU A 49 11.32 -13.18 16.25
C LEU A 49 10.12 -13.11 17.20
N ILE A 50 8.94 -13.43 16.68
CA ILE A 50 7.72 -13.49 17.49
C ILE A 50 7.37 -14.95 17.84
N GLY A 51 7.13 -15.20 19.13
CA GLY A 51 6.65 -16.48 19.61
C GLY A 51 7.69 -17.61 19.50
N SER A 52 7.22 -18.85 19.50
CA SER A 52 8.06 -20.06 19.49
C SER A 52 8.18 -20.71 18.10
N SER A 53 7.81 -20.01 17.02
CA SER A 53 7.79 -20.59 15.67
C SER A 53 9.19 -21.00 15.20
N GLY A 54 10.24 -20.32 15.68
CA GLY A 54 11.62 -20.50 15.20
C GLY A 54 11.81 -20.04 13.75
N ASP A 55 10.78 -19.47 13.13
CA ASP A 55 10.80 -19.05 11.73
C ASP A 55 11.52 -17.69 11.61
N PRO A 56 12.70 -17.62 10.98
CA PRO A 56 13.44 -16.37 10.81
C PRO A 56 12.68 -15.33 9.98
N THR A 57 11.71 -15.74 9.17
CA THR A 57 10.90 -14.84 8.33
C THR A 57 9.63 -14.34 9.01
N TYR A 58 9.39 -14.75 10.26
CA TYR A 58 8.32 -14.26 11.12
C TYR A 58 8.88 -13.38 12.24
N ALA A 59 9.29 -12.16 11.89
CA ALA A 59 10.05 -11.28 12.77
C ALA A 59 9.67 -9.81 12.60
N PHE A 60 9.53 -9.07 13.69
CA PHE A 60 9.08 -7.68 13.64
C PHE A 60 9.94 -6.76 14.49
N GLY A 61 10.09 -5.51 14.06
CA GLY A 61 10.75 -4.48 14.86
C GLY A 61 10.06 -4.28 16.20
N LEU A 62 8.72 -4.28 16.16
CA LEU A 62 7.89 -4.14 17.34
C LEU A 62 6.63 -5.02 17.27
N TRP A 63 6.37 -5.74 18.37
CA TRP A 63 5.10 -6.43 18.63
C TRP A 63 4.89 -6.66 20.12
N HIS A 64 3.64 -6.51 20.57
CA HIS A 64 3.17 -7.02 21.85
C HIS A 64 1.65 -7.20 21.78
N SER A 65 1.12 -8.30 22.33
CA SER A 65 -0.33 -8.58 22.41
C SER A 65 -1.19 -7.47 23.07
N ASN A 66 -0.61 -6.71 24.00
CA ASN A 66 -1.26 -5.62 24.72
C ASN A 66 -0.95 -4.24 24.11
N LEU A 67 -0.20 -4.16 23.01
CA LEU A 67 -0.02 -2.90 22.31
C LEU A 67 -1.28 -2.61 21.49
N GLN A 68 -1.97 -1.52 21.82
CA GLN A 68 -3.13 -1.05 21.06
C GLN A 68 -2.73 -0.07 19.95
N GLY A 69 -1.62 0.64 20.11
CA GLY A 69 -1.06 1.53 19.11
C GLY A 69 -0.42 2.76 19.73
N PHE A 70 -0.33 3.84 18.95
CA PHE A 70 0.46 5.02 19.28
C PHE A 70 -0.34 6.31 19.05
N LEU A 71 -0.11 7.29 19.91
CA LEU A 71 -0.68 8.62 19.78
C LEU A 71 0.43 9.67 19.92
N CYS A 72 0.52 10.60 18.99
CA CYS A 72 1.32 11.80 19.15
C CYS A 72 0.47 13.03 18.87
N THR A 73 0.26 13.85 19.90
CA THR A 73 -0.61 15.03 19.82
C THR A 73 0.01 16.18 19.04
N ASP A 74 1.34 16.18 18.90
CA ASP A 74 2.09 17.19 18.15
C ASP A 74 2.09 16.91 16.63
N GLY A 75 1.53 15.78 16.21
CA GLY A 75 1.33 15.41 14.82
C GLY A 75 2.49 14.63 14.19
N PRO A 76 2.28 14.12 12.96
CA PRO A 76 3.18 13.15 12.35
C PRO A 76 4.55 13.72 11.98
N LEU A 77 4.68 15.03 11.82
CA LEU A 77 5.98 15.66 11.56
C LEU A 77 6.86 15.76 12.82
N ALA A 78 6.25 15.70 14.00
CA ALA A 78 6.96 15.74 15.28
C ALA A 78 7.36 14.33 15.75
N CYS A 79 6.50 13.33 15.59
CA CYS A 79 6.80 11.96 16.03
C CYS A 79 7.08 11.00 14.88
N LYS A 80 8.28 10.41 14.85
CA LYS A 80 8.68 9.36 13.90
C LYS A 80 8.97 8.05 14.62
N ILE A 81 8.41 6.94 14.15
CA ILE A 81 8.91 5.59 14.45
C ILE A 81 9.70 5.13 13.23
N GLN A 82 10.98 4.80 13.43
CA GLN A 82 11.89 4.44 12.37
C GLN A 82 12.45 3.03 12.57
N MET A 83 12.43 2.20 11.52
CA MET A 83 13.30 1.04 11.44
C MET A 83 14.68 1.47 10.92
N ASP A 84 15.72 1.27 11.72
CA ASP A 84 17.09 1.64 11.40
C ASP A 84 17.70 0.72 10.33
N ALA A 85 18.72 1.23 9.66
CA ALA A 85 19.45 0.46 8.67
C ALA A 85 20.10 -0.78 9.29
N ASN A 86 20.26 -1.81 8.46
CA ASN A 86 20.97 -3.05 8.84
C ASN A 86 20.40 -3.77 10.08
N SER A 87 19.07 -3.78 10.25
CA SER A 87 18.40 -4.37 11.40
C SER A 87 18.15 -5.89 11.27
N MET A 88 18.44 -6.50 10.11
CA MET A 88 18.25 -7.94 9.89
C MET A 88 19.47 -8.77 10.34
N THR A 89 19.22 -10.00 10.74
CA THR A 89 20.24 -11.00 11.07
C THR A 89 20.65 -11.79 9.83
N THR A 90 21.83 -12.43 9.87
CA THR A 90 22.27 -13.34 8.81
C THR A 90 21.28 -14.48 8.56
N ALA A 91 20.61 -14.98 9.61
CA ALA A 91 19.59 -16.03 9.47
C ALA A 91 18.36 -15.54 8.69
N GLN A 92 17.89 -14.32 8.95
CA GLN A 92 16.81 -13.68 8.18
C GLN A 92 17.19 -13.52 6.70
N LEU A 93 18.40 -13.03 6.43
CA LEU A 93 18.92 -12.84 5.07
C LEU A 93 19.02 -14.16 4.31
N ASN A 94 19.59 -15.19 4.93
CA ASN A 94 19.70 -16.52 4.32
C ASN A 94 18.32 -17.14 4.04
N ALA A 95 17.37 -16.97 4.97
CA ALA A 95 16.02 -17.46 4.78
C ALA A 95 15.35 -16.80 3.57
N MET A 96 15.38 -15.46 3.47
CA MET A 96 14.84 -14.75 2.31
C MET A 96 15.52 -15.16 1.00
N ALA A 97 16.85 -15.27 0.98
CA ALA A 97 17.59 -15.71 -0.22
C ALA A 97 17.17 -17.11 -0.69
N SER A 98 16.64 -17.95 0.20
CA SER A 98 16.19 -19.31 -0.10
C SER A 98 14.70 -19.44 -0.44
N MET A 99 13.90 -18.39 -0.27
CA MET A 99 12.45 -18.44 -0.51
C MET A 99 12.15 -18.67 -2.00
N THR A 100 11.18 -19.52 -2.30
CA THR A 100 10.72 -19.84 -3.67
C THR A 100 9.26 -19.43 -3.85
N ALA A 101 8.82 -19.24 -5.09
CA ALA A 101 7.42 -18.93 -5.38
C ALA A 101 6.49 -20.13 -5.08
N ALA A 102 7.00 -21.37 -5.23
CA ALA A 102 6.24 -22.60 -5.06
C ALA A 102 5.91 -22.94 -3.60
N SER A 103 6.76 -22.55 -2.65
CA SER A 103 6.59 -22.81 -1.22
C SER A 103 5.83 -21.68 -0.53
N PHE A 104 4.63 -21.34 -1.01
CA PHE A 104 3.89 -20.15 -0.61
C PHE A 104 3.89 -19.95 0.92
N ALA A 105 4.68 -18.97 1.36
CA ALA A 105 4.72 -18.45 2.71
C ALA A 105 4.92 -16.94 2.57
N PRO A 106 3.95 -16.10 2.98
CA PRO A 106 4.12 -14.67 2.92
C PRO A 106 5.32 -14.27 3.78
N LEU A 107 6.17 -13.37 3.31
CA LEU A 107 7.25 -12.83 4.13
C LEU A 107 6.65 -11.99 5.27
N GLN A 108 6.57 -12.59 6.46
CA GLN A 108 6.00 -12.00 7.68
C GLN A 108 7.07 -11.24 8.47
N MET A 109 7.80 -10.37 7.78
CA MET A 109 8.82 -9.55 8.38
C MET A 109 8.49 -8.09 8.16
N GLY A 110 8.34 -7.32 9.25
CA GLY A 110 7.88 -5.94 9.16
C GLY A 110 8.38 -5.04 10.27
N MET A 111 8.35 -3.73 10.05
CA MET A 111 8.69 -2.75 11.09
C MET A 111 7.82 -2.98 12.33
N MET A 112 6.53 -3.25 12.15
CA MET A 112 5.62 -3.44 13.26
C MET A 112 4.50 -4.42 12.92
N ARG A 113 4.08 -5.18 13.93
CA ARG A 113 2.83 -5.93 13.91
C ARG A 113 1.90 -5.44 15.00
N LEU A 114 0.64 -5.17 14.62
CA LEU A 114 -0.40 -4.78 15.55
C LEU A 114 -1.56 -5.76 15.47
N ASP A 115 -1.89 -6.34 16.62
CA ASP A 115 -3.05 -7.22 16.77
C ASP A 115 -4.24 -6.37 17.22
N GLY A 116 -5.45 -6.60 16.67
CA GLY A 116 -6.65 -5.79 16.95
C GLY A 116 -7.92 -6.62 17.02
N SER A 117 -7.93 -7.72 17.76
CA SER A 117 -8.89 -8.82 17.57
C SER A 117 -10.37 -8.56 17.93
N ASN A 118 -10.75 -7.37 18.42
CA ASN A 118 -12.13 -7.05 18.80
C ASN A 118 -12.45 -5.55 18.60
N PRO A 119 -13.64 -5.19 18.09
CA PRO A 119 -14.07 -3.80 17.91
C PRO A 119 -14.06 -2.97 19.21
N SER A 120 -14.20 -3.58 20.39
CA SER A 120 -14.12 -2.85 21.67
C SER A 120 -12.69 -2.52 22.12
N SER A 121 -11.68 -3.04 21.43
CA SER A 121 -10.26 -2.70 21.67
C SER A 121 -9.49 -2.70 20.35
N PRO A 122 -9.88 -1.81 19.41
CA PRO A 122 -9.28 -1.76 18.08
C PRO A 122 -7.85 -1.26 18.18
N ILE A 123 -7.09 -1.44 17.10
CA ILE A 123 -5.82 -0.74 16.91
C ILE A 123 -6.13 0.76 16.79
N LEU A 124 -5.39 1.60 17.52
CA LEU A 124 -5.56 3.05 17.51
C LEU A 124 -4.21 3.72 17.24
N ILE A 125 -4.07 4.35 16.08
CA ILE A 125 -2.85 5.06 15.70
C ILE A 125 -3.20 6.46 15.25
N ALA A 126 -2.59 7.48 15.85
CA ALA A 126 -2.74 8.85 15.37
C ALA A 126 -1.52 9.73 15.55
N GLY A 127 -1.26 10.58 14.55
CA GLY A 127 -0.24 11.63 14.64
C GLY A 127 1.19 11.12 14.51
N VAL A 128 1.43 9.95 13.90
CA VAL A 128 2.76 9.33 13.83
C VAL A 128 3.22 9.15 12.39
N THR A 129 4.47 9.46 12.10
CA THR A 129 5.16 9.03 10.88
C THR A 129 5.83 7.69 11.11
N PHE A 130 5.64 6.76 10.19
CA PHE A 130 6.33 5.49 10.12
C PHE A 130 7.27 5.49 8.94
N GLN A 131 8.53 5.14 9.17
CA GLN A 131 9.54 5.08 8.11
C GLN A 131 10.57 3.98 8.34
N ALA A 132 11.27 3.57 7.28
CA ALA A 132 12.38 2.64 7.38
C ALA A 132 13.57 3.07 6.52
N GLU A 133 14.76 2.76 7.01
CA GLU A 133 15.98 2.79 6.22
C GLU A 133 16.20 1.49 5.43
N ASP A 134 17.15 1.53 4.52
CA ASP A 134 17.57 0.35 3.76
C ASP A 134 18.14 -0.74 4.67
N GLN A 135 17.63 -1.95 4.49
CA GLN A 135 18.14 -3.14 5.18
C GLN A 135 19.29 -3.76 4.39
N GLN A 136 20.01 -4.71 5.01
CA GLN A 136 21.19 -5.33 4.39
C GLN A 136 20.91 -5.80 2.96
N MET A 137 21.93 -5.67 2.10
CA MET A 137 21.85 -6.09 0.71
C MET A 137 21.68 -7.61 0.58
N LEU A 138 20.60 -8.05 -0.05
CA LEU A 138 20.46 -9.36 -0.68
C LEU A 138 21.26 -9.40 -1.97
N THR A 139 22.15 -10.39 -2.09
CA THR A 139 22.99 -10.60 -3.27
C THR A 139 22.60 -11.86 -4.06
N ALA A 140 21.67 -12.65 -3.54
CA ALA A 140 21.17 -13.87 -4.16
C ALA A 140 19.71 -14.11 -3.75
N THR A 141 18.96 -14.75 -4.64
CA THR A 141 17.60 -15.25 -4.40
C THR A 141 17.40 -16.55 -5.19
N ALA A 142 16.33 -17.29 -4.89
CA ALA A 142 15.89 -18.36 -5.78
C ALA A 142 15.46 -17.79 -7.14
N SER A 143 15.81 -18.52 -8.22
CA SER A 143 15.65 -18.05 -9.60
C SER A 143 14.20 -17.85 -10.04
N ASP A 144 13.24 -18.47 -9.35
CA ASP A 144 11.82 -18.45 -9.64
C ASP A 144 11.07 -17.26 -8.99
N THR A 145 11.77 -16.45 -8.20
CA THR A 145 11.18 -15.30 -7.48
C THR A 145 11.05 -14.04 -8.33
N GLY A 146 11.74 -13.97 -9.47
CA GLY A 146 11.82 -12.77 -10.32
C GLY A 146 12.42 -11.52 -9.65
N ILE A 147 13.03 -11.68 -8.48
CA ILE A 147 13.74 -10.61 -7.77
C ILE A 147 15.06 -10.29 -8.48
N VAL A 148 15.31 -9.01 -8.75
CA VAL A 148 16.58 -8.53 -9.32
C VAL A 148 17.56 -8.18 -8.20
N VAL A 149 18.57 -9.02 -7.98
CA VAL A 149 19.68 -8.75 -7.04
C VAL A 149 20.89 -8.15 -7.79
N PRO A 150 21.77 -7.37 -7.13
CA PRO A 150 21.80 -7.02 -5.71
C PRO A 150 20.73 -5.97 -5.30
N GLN A 151 20.17 -6.15 -4.09
CA GLN A 151 19.17 -5.22 -3.54
C GLN A 151 19.05 -5.14 -2.01
N PRO A 152 18.66 -3.99 -1.39
CA PRO A 152 18.26 -3.98 0.01
C PRO A 152 17.17 -5.00 0.29
N ALA A 153 17.25 -5.68 1.42
CA ALA A 153 16.31 -6.73 1.77
C ALA A 153 14.87 -6.19 1.94
N PRO A 154 13.86 -6.88 1.36
CA PRO A 154 12.45 -6.50 1.46
C PRO A 154 11.92 -6.73 2.88
N HIS A 155 11.00 -5.87 3.31
CA HIS A 155 10.25 -6.00 4.57
C HIS A 155 8.96 -5.17 4.48
N GLN A 156 7.98 -5.50 5.32
CA GLN A 156 6.72 -4.78 5.46
C GLN A 156 6.89 -3.52 6.32
N GLY A 157 6.01 -2.54 6.15
CA GLY A 157 5.84 -1.47 7.14
C GLY A 157 5.05 -1.96 8.35
N ILE A 158 3.84 -1.44 8.51
CA ILE A 158 2.94 -1.92 9.55
C ILE A 158 2.09 -3.05 8.99
N VAL A 159 2.05 -4.15 9.72
CA VAL A 159 1.14 -5.27 9.47
C VAL A 159 -0.01 -5.20 10.49
N LEU A 160 -1.21 -4.90 10.01
CA LEU A 160 -2.45 -5.06 10.76
C LEU A 160 -2.80 -6.54 10.71
N TYR A 161 -2.57 -7.24 11.81
CA TYR A 161 -2.64 -8.70 11.80
C TYR A 161 -4.05 -9.20 11.51
N TYR A 162 -4.12 -10.43 11.00
CA TYR A 162 -5.34 -11.09 10.56
C TYR A 162 -6.54 -10.83 11.49
N GLY A 163 -7.64 -10.34 10.93
CA GLY A 163 -8.89 -10.12 11.67
C GLY A 163 -8.92 -8.85 12.53
N ALA A 164 -7.95 -7.94 12.36
CA ALA A 164 -7.86 -6.73 13.16
C ALA A 164 -8.98 -5.72 12.86
N TYR A 165 -9.41 -5.03 13.92
CA TYR A 165 -10.15 -3.79 13.87
C TYR A 165 -9.15 -2.64 14.05
N SER A 166 -9.22 -1.61 13.22
CA SER A 166 -8.32 -0.46 13.34
C SER A 166 -8.98 0.87 13.03
N ASP A 167 -8.57 1.89 13.77
CA ASP A 167 -8.78 3.30 13.46
C ASP A 167 -7.42 3.99 13.40
N ILE A 168 -7.07 4.46 12.21
CA ILE A 168 -5.74 5.00 11.92
C ILE A 168 -5.91 6.34 11.22
N GLY A 169 -5.36 7.41 11.79
CA GLY A 169 -5.40 8.69 11.10
C GLY A 169 -4.41 9.75 11.50
N TYR A 170 -4.30 10.78 10.67
CA TYR A 170 -3.29 11.84 10.83
C TYR A 170 -1.86 11.27 10.84
N CYS A 171 -1.62 10.24 10.03
CA CYS A 171 -0.37 9.50 9.97
C CYS A 171 0.33 9.70 8.62
N ARG A 172 1.63 9.42 8.61
CA ARG A 172 2.41 9.30 7.38
C ARG A 172 3.07 7.92 7.33
N PHE A 173 3.00 7.25 6.21
CA PHE A 173 3.72 6.00 5.98
C PHE A 173 4.69 6.22 4.82
N LEU A 174 5.98 6.20 5.13
CA LEU A 174 7.03 6.56 4.20
C LEU A 174 8.00 5.39 4.08
N ALA A 175 7.96 4.69 2.95
CA ALA A 175 8.85 3.59 2.57
C ALA A 175 9.29 2.64 3.69
N ALA A 176 8.58 1.52 3.81
CA ALA A 176 9.09 0.33 4.48
C ALA A 176 9.38 -0.79 3.47
N GLY A 177 10.67 -1.12 3.33
CA GLY A 177 11.23 -2.25 2.56
C GLY A 177 11.03 -2.24 1.05
N ARG A 178 11.95 -2.86 0.31
CA ARG A 178 12.08 -2.74 -1.16
C ARG A 178 11.03 -3.56 -1.94
N ALA A 179 10.68 -3.04 -3.13
CA ALA A 179 9.60 -3.49 -3.99
C ALA A 179 10.12 -4.72 -4.71
N CYS A 180 9.89 -5.86 -4.10
CA CYS A 180 9.91 -7.09 -4.84
C CYS A 180 8.60 -7.17 -5.61
N MET A 181 8.61 -7.91 -6.72
CA MET A 181 7.47 -8.00 -7.62
C MET A 181 6.15 -8.21 -6.84
N SER A 182 5.03 -7.71 -7.36
CA SER A 182 3.67 -7.97 -6.88
C SER A 182 3.27 -9.45 -7.09
N ALA A 183 4.14 -10.36 -6.68
CA ALA A 183 3.99 -11.79 -6.74
C ALA A 183 4.56 -12.38 -5.45
N PRO A 184 3.94 -13.42 -4.89
CA PRO A 184 4.43 -14.07 -3.69
C PRO A 184 5.86 -14.62 -3.89
N PRO A 185 6.68 -14.67 -2.83
CA PRO A 185 6.34 -14.36 -1.43
C PRO A 185 6.64 -12.92 -0.98
N PHE A 186 6.94 -12.00 -1.90
CA PHE A 186 7.56 -10.71 -1.56
C PHE A 186 6.70 -9.46 -1.85
N GLU A 187 5.38 -9.57 -1.72
CA GLU A 187 4.44 -8.44 -1.80
C GLU A 187 4.54 -7.56 -0.53
N MET A 188 5.21 -6.42 -0.63
CA MET A 188 5.51 -5.54 0.52
C MET A 188 4.82 -4.19 0.39
N ALA A 189 4.13 -3.77 1.45
CA ALA A 189 3.49 -2.47 1.54
C ALA A 189 3.89 -1.70 2.80
N ASN A 190 3.77 -0.38 2.75
CA ASN A 190 3.86 0.51 3.91
C ASN A 190 2.84 0.15 5.00
N LEU A 191 1.64 -0.24 4.58
CA LEU A 191 0.57 -0.72 5.43
C LEU A 191 -0.06 -1.94 4.77
N SER A 192 -0.05 -3.07 5.45
CA SER A 192 -0.72 -4.28 4.99
C SER A 192 -1.74 -4.78 6.00
N SER A 193 -2.82 -5.36 5.49
CA SER A 193 -3.90 -5.90 6.31
C SER A 193 -4.46 -7.18 5.70
N ALA A 194 -5.15 -7.96 6.54
CA ALA A 194 -5.91 -9.11 6.07
C ALA A 194 -7.15 -9.37 6.93
N ARG A 195 -8.29 -9.60 6.27
CA ARG A 195 -9.55 -10.06 6.86
C ARG A 195 -10.08 -9.20 8.01
N GLY A 196 -9.80 -7.90 8.00
CA GLY A 196 -10.12 -6.99 9.09
C GLY A 196 -11.19 -5.94 8.76
N TYR A 197 -11.36 -5.03 9.71
CA TYR A 197 -12.23 -3.86 9.65
C TYR A 197 -11.38 -2.61 9.88
N HIS A 198 -11.17 -1.82 8.83
CA HIS A 198 -10.20 -0.74 8.82
C HIS A 198 -10.87 0.59 8.49
N ASN A 199 -10.75 1.54 9.41
CA ASN A 199 -10.98 2.96 9.15
C ASN A 199 -9.62 3.66 9.09
N ILE A 200 -9.26 4.16 7.91
CA ILE A 200 -8.01 4.86 7.66
C ILE A 200 -8.35 6.25 7.14
N HIS A 201 -7.88 7.30 7.80
CA HIS A 201 -8.28 8.65 7.43
C HIS A 201 -7.20 9.71 7.67
N ASN A 202 -7.17 10.77 6.85
CA ASN A 202 -6.19 11.84 7.00
C ASN A 202 -4.74 11.32 6.95
N VAL A 203 -4.45 10.32 6.10
CA VAL A 203 -3.11 9.74 6.00
C VAL A 203 -2.41 10.14 4.71
N GLU A 204 -1.09 10.25 4.77
CA GLU A 204 -0.23 10.24 3.59
C GLU A 204 0.49 8.89 3.52
N SER A 205 0.52 8.24 2.36
CA SER A 205 1.39 7.08 2.16
C SER A 205 2.18 7.23 0.87
N ASP A 206 3.50 7.14 0.99
CA ASP A 206 4.47 7.34 -0.08
C ASP A 206 5.44 6.16 -0.11
N GLY A 207 5.53 5.49 -1.25
CA GLY A 207 6.46 4.38 -1.47
C GLY A 207 7.92 4.81 -1.60
N ARG A 208 8.24 6.11 -1.63
CA ARG A 208 9.62 6.63 -1.68
C ARG A 208 10.24 6.78 -0.29
N LEU A 209 11.56 6.62 -0.23
CA LEU A 209 12.30 7.00 0.98
C LEU A 209 12.04 8.47 1.36
N PRO A 210 11.94 8.76 2.67
CA PRO A 210 11.99 10.11 3.21
C PRO A 210 13.24 10.87 2.71
N ALA A 211 13.08 12.15 2.41
CA ALA A 211 14.17 12.98 1.87
C ALA A 211 15.33 13.18 2.86
N ASP A 212 15.04 13.10 4.16
CA ASP A 212 16.02 13.15 5.25
C ASP A 212 16.85 11.86 5.37
N LEU A 213 16.34 10.72 4.89
CA LEU A 213 17.10 9.47 4.83
C LEU A 213 17.88 9.34 3.52
N ASN A 214 17.24 9.66 2.39
CA ASN A 214 17.90 9.67 1.09
C ASN A 214 17.33 10.79 0.21
N PRO A 215 18.10 11.85 -0.11
CA PRO A 215 17.64 12.95 -0.95
C PRO A 215 17.20 12.54 -2.37
N ALA A 216 17.73 11.44 -2.90
CA ALA A 216 17.30 10.90 -4.20
C ALA A 216 15.91 10.25 -4.13
N ARG A 217 15.40 9.99 -2.91
CA ARG A 217 14.08 9.41 -2.63
C ARG A 217 13.75 8.19 -3.49
N PRO A 218 14.65 7.18 -3.57
CA PRO A 218 14.41 5.98 -4.36
C PRO A 218 13.17 5.26 -3.82
N ARG A 219 12.51 4.51 -4.70
CA ARG A 219 11.29 3.78 -4.38
C ARG A 219 11.57 2.50 -3.62
N ARG A 220 10.66 2.17 -2.72
CA ARG A 220 10.77 1.04 -1.82
C ARG A 220 9.51 0.19 -1.78
N SER A 221 8.26 0.64 -1.63
CA SER A 221 7.16 -0.30 -1.35
C SER A 221 5.84 0.06 -2.02
N ASP A 222 4.88 -0.88 -2.06
CA ASP A 222 3.47 -0.56 -2.29
C ASP A 222 2.93 0.35 -1.18
N VAL A 223 1.90 1.12 -1.51
CA VAL A 223 1.39 2.19 -0.65
C VAL A 223 0.50 1.62 0.46
N ILE A 224 -0.48 0.79 0.08
CA ILE A 224 -1.37 0.05 0.99
C ILE A 224 -1.77 -1.24 0.28
N MET A 225 -1.72 -2.37 0.99
CA MET A 225 -2.18 -3.66 0.49
C MET A 225 -3.23 -4.26 1.42
N GLY A 226 -4.43 -4.54 0.90
CA GLY A 226 -5.51 -5.20 1.63
C GLY A 226 -5.78 -6.60 1.10
N ASN A 227 -6.06 -7.56 2.00
CA ASN A 227 -6.34 -8.93 1.61
C ASN A 227 -7.64 -9.43 2.25
N ASN A 228 -8.66 -9.74 1.44
CA ASN A 228 -9.92 -10.30 1.93
C ASN A 228 -10.60 -9.46 3.02
N GLU A 229 -10.57 -8.13 2.90
CA GLU A 229 -11.06 -7.26 3.96
C GLU A 229 -12.57 -7.37 4.15
N LEU A 230 -13.01 -7.25 5.40
CA LEU A 230 -14.44 -7.22 5.75
C LEU A 230 -14.96 -5.78 5.67
N THR A 231 -14.12 -4.80 5.95
CA THR A 231 -14.35 -3.38 5.63
C THR A 231 -13.00 -2.68 5.50
N HIS A 232 -12.83 -1.88 4.45
CA HIS A 232 -11.66 -1.04 4.27
C HIS A 232 -12.12 0.35 3.82
N SER A 233 -12.10 1.32 4.74
CA SER A 233 -12.39 2.72 4.43
C SER A 233 -11.10 3.53 4.43
N LEU A 234 -10.87 4.27 3.35
CA LEU A 234 -9.79 5.24 3.21
C LEU A 234 -10.40 6.60 2.89
N THR A 235 -10.25 7.57 3.79
CA THR A 235 -10.87 8.89 3.68
C THR A 235 -9.86 10.03 3.82
N ASP A 236 -10.00 11.13 3.08
CA ASP A 236 -9.16 12.33 3.24
C ASP A 236 -7.66 12.07 3.20
N SER A 237 -7.25 11.18 2.31
CA SER A 237 -5.89 10.64 2.29
C SER A 237 -5.18 10.96 0.99
N TRP A 238 -3.86 10.88 1.00
CA TRP A 238 -3.02 11.12 -0.16
C TRP A 238 -2.07 9.95 -0.36
N LEU A 239 -2.23 9.27 -1.49
CA LEU A 239 -1.42 8.13 -1.89
C LEU A 239 -0.52 8.52 -3.07
N HIS A 240 0.76 8.25 -2.95
CA HIS A 240 1.75 8.46 -4.01
C HIS A 240 2.06 7.13 -4.69
N HIS A 241 1.54 6.91 -5.90
CA HIS A 241 1.65 5.64 -6.63
C HIS A 241 2.61 5.71 -7.82
N SER A 242 2.91 4.55 -8.42
CA SER A 242 3.81 4.37 -9.56
C SER A 242 3.59 3.04 -10.30
N ASN A 243 4.36 2.78 -11.37
CA ASN A 243 4.38 1.47 -12.04
C ASN A 243 4.60 0.24 -11.13
N VAL A 244 5.21 0.39 -9.96
CA VAL A 244 5.57 -0.71 -9.04
C VAL A 244 4.94 -0.60 -7.66
N SER A 245 4.23 0.50 -7.39
CA SER A 245 3.70 0.83 -6.06
C SER A 245 2.32 1.40 -6.22
N HIS A 246 1.30 0.73 -5.71
CA HIS A 246 -0.06 1.20 -5.81
C HIS A 246 -0.91 0.76 -4.62
N TYR A 247 -2.14 1.25 -4.57
CA TYR A 247 -3.15 0.68 -3.68
C TYR A 247 -3.62 -0.63 -4.31
N ALA A 248 -3.36 -1.74 -3.60
CA ALA A 248 -3.64 -3.08 -4.09
C ALA A 248 -4.57 -3.82 -3.14
N VAL A 249 -5.57 -4.51 -3.71
CA VAL A 249 -6.51 -5.33 -2.96
C VAL A 249 -6.65 -6.68 -3.62
N ASN A 250 -6.63 -7.74 -2.80
CA ASN A 250 -6.75 -9.10 -3.28
C ASN A 250 -7.72 -9.94 -2.42
N ASP A 251 -8.76 -10.52 -3.06
CA ASP A 251 -9.73 -11.37 -2.36
C ASP A 251 -9.64 -12.87 -2.70
N GLN A 252 -8.56 -13.32 -3.33
CA GLN A 252 -8.46 -14.70 -3.85
C GLN A 252 -8.66 -15.80 -2.79
N ASN A 253 -8.41 -15.53 -1.50
CA ASN A 253 -8.42 -16.55 -0.45
C ASN A 253 -9.77 -16.72 0.26
N SER A 254 -10.81 -15.96 -0.11
CA SER A 254 -12.16 -16.05 0.49
C SER A 254 -13.25 -16.11 -0.58
N SER A 255 -14.37 -16.77 -0.27
CA SER A 255 -15.54 -16.82 -1.17
C SER A 255 -16.43 -15.58 -1.05
N THR A 256 -16.28 -14.80 0.02
CA THR A 256 -16.98 -13.54 0.26
C THR A 256 -15.98 -12.50 0.75
N SER A 257 -16.19 -11.25 0.36
CA SER A 257 -15.39 -10.10 0.76
C SER A 257 -16.32 -8.95 1.12
N GLY A 258 -15.78 -8.02 1.90
CA GLY A 258 -16.47 -6.86 2.41
C GLY A 258 -16.58 -5.71 1.41
N VAL A 259 -16.52 -4.50 1.95
CA VAL A 259 -16.62 -3.26 1.18
C VAL A 259 -15.31 -2.49 1.27
N TYR A 260 -14.81 -2.09 0.10
CA TYR A 260 -13.69 -1.17 -0.08
C TYR A 260 -14.27 0.22 -0.39
N SER A 261 -13.94 1.24 0.39
CA SER A 261 -14.47 2.60 0.23
C SER A 261 -13.35 3.63 0.24
N LEU A 262 -13.19 4.34 -0.87
CA LEU A 262 -12.23 5.42 -1.06
C LEU A 262 -13.01 6.73 -1.17
N THR A 263 -12.82 7.66 -0.24
CA THR A 263 -13.57 8.93 -0.20
C THR A 263 -12.63 10.13 -0.08
N ARG A 264 -12.69 11.08 -1.01
CA ARG A 264 -11.82 12.28 -1.00
C ARG A 264 -10.33 11.93 -0.89
N VAL A 265 -9.93 10.87 -1.58
CA VAL A 265 -8.54 10.41 -1.62
C VAL A 265 -7.87 11.00 -2.87
N LYS A 266 -6.66 11.55 -2.71
CA LYS A 266 -5.80 11.92 -3.82
C LYS A 266 -4.87 10.75 -4.15
N PHE A 267 -4.86 10.32 -5.41
CA PHE A 267 -3.86 9.41 -5.96
C PHE A 267 -2.98 10.21 -6.89
N GLU A 268 -1.69 10.30 -6.56
CA GLU A 268 -0.71 11.03 -7.36
C GLU A 268 0.29 10.07 -7.98
N HIS A 269 0.36 10.05 -9.32
CA HIS A 269 1.37 9.29 -10.02
C HIS A 269 2.70 10.06 -10.01
N ILE A 270 3.62 9.63 -9.16
CA ILE A 270 4.86 10.37 -8.92
C ILE A 270 6.00 10.10 -9.94
N THR A 271 6.03 8.96 -10.66
CA THR A 271 6.99 8.62 -11.77
C THR A 271 6.89 7.13 -12.19
N ASP A 272 7.55 6.72 -13.28
CA ASP A 272 7.74 5.29 -13.66
C ASP A 272 9.20 4.84 -13.67
N ASN A 273 10.14 5.78 -13.52
CA ASN A 273 11.57 5.55 -13.79
C ASN A 273 12.44 5.51 -12.54
N GLN A 274 11.88 5.71 -11.34
CA GLN A 274 12.64 5.80 -10.08
C GLN A 274 12.63 4.54 -9.23
N ASN A 275 12.41 3.36 -9.83
CA ASN A 275 12.92 2.12 -9.23
C ASN A 275 14.39 1.88 -9.62
N THR A 276 15.15 2.97 -9.73
CA THR A 276 16.59 2.99 -9.94
C THR A 276 17.16 3.82 -8.81
N ASP A 277 18.25 3.36 -8.21
CA ASP A 277 18.98 4.09 -7.19
C ASP A 277 20.42 4.16 -7.68
N PRO A 278 20.95 5.31 -8.12
CA PRO A 278 22.30 5.40 -8.68
C PRO A 278 23.39 4.89 -7.74
N ALA A 279 23.15 4.92 -6.42
CA ALA A 279 24.08 4.40 -5.42
C ALA A 279 24.01 2.86 -5.27
N LEU A 280 22.97 2.21 -5.78
CA LEU A 280 22.74 0.77 -5.69
C LEU A 280 22.72 0.11 -7.08
N ASN A 281 23.27 -1.09 -7.21
CA ASN A 281 23.25 -1.86 -8.47
C ASN A 281 23.71 -1.06 -9.73
N ASN A 282 24.70 -0.16 -9.56
CA ASN A 282 25.21 0.73 -10.62
C ASN A 282 24.12 1.56 -11.33
N GLY A 283 23.02 1.88 -10.65
CA GLY A 283 21.89 2.63 -11.22
C GLY A 283 21.02 1.81 -12.19
N GLN A 284 21.16 0.48 -12.24
CA GLN A 284 20.23 -0.37 -12.98
C GLN A 284 18.86 -0.44 -12.30
N SER A 285 17.83 -0.81 -13.08
CA SER A 285 16.49 -1.05 -12.54
C SER A 285 16.54 -2.12 -11.45
N LEU A 286 15.83 -1.84 -10.38
CA LEU A 286 15.77 -2.64 -9.17
C LEU A 286 14.64 -3.69 -9.22
N GLY A 287 13.98 -3.84 -10.37
CA GLY A 287 12.82 -4.71 -10.60
C GLY A 287 11.55 -3.90 -10.89
N GLY A 288 10.38 -4.54 -10.84
CA GLY A 288 9.09 -3.85 -10.95
C GLY A 288 8.14 -4.40 -12.02
N TRP A 289 6.86 -4.07 -11.88
CA TRP A 289 5.83 -4.42 -12.86
C TRP A 289 5.86 -3.45 -14.06
N SER A 290 5.74 -4.01 -15.28
CA SER A 290 5.74 -3.23 -16.52
C SER A 290 4.38 -2.60 -16.85
N ASN A 291 3.32 -3.02 -16.15
CA ASN A 291 1.92 -2.62 -16.41
C ASN A 291 1.26 -2.06 -15.14
N GLY A 292 1.91 -1.16 -14.40
CA GLY A 292 1.34 -0.62 -13.16
C GLY A 292 0.13 0.27 -13.42
N SER A 293 -0.90 0.09 -12.60
CA SER A 293 -2.14 0.86 -12.60
C SER A 293 -2.19 1.80 -11.39
N ILE A 294 -3.14 2.74 -11.37
CA ILE A 294 -3.30 3.63 -10.21
C ILE A 294 -3.79 2.85 -9.00
N LEU A 295 -4.77 1.97 -9.24
CA LEU A 295 -5.33 1.03 -8.28
C LEU A 295 -5.34 -0.37 -8.90
N GLY A 296 -5.19 -1.39 -8.06
CA GLY A 296 -5.18 -2.79 -8.46
C GLY A 296 -6.19 -3.56 -7.63
N TYR A 297 -7.10 -4.23 -8.31
CA TYR A 297 -8.09 -5.13 -7.72
C TYR A 297 -7.90 -6.51 -8.34
N GLU A 298 -7.35 -7.44 -7.56
CA GLU A 298 -6.99 -8.77 -8.02
C GLU A 298 -7.93 -9.82 -7.42
N SER A 299 -8.66 -10.56 -8.27
CA SER A 299 -9.65 -11.54 -7.81
C SER A 299 -10.58 -10.97 -6.72
N VAL A 300 -10.99 -9.70 -6.87
CA VAL A 300 -11.84 -8.99 -5.90
C VAL A 300 -13.30 -9.31 -6.16
N ASN A 301 -14.02 -9.72 -5.12
CA ASN A 301 -15.46 -9.96 -5.14
C ASN A 301 -16.27 -9.05 -4.20
N GLY A 302 -15.59 -8.20 -3.45
CA GLY A 302 -16.20 -7.16 -2.62
C GLY A 302 -16.79 -6.01 -3.44
N THR A 303 -17.59 -5.18 -2.79
CA THR A 303 -18.05 -3.91 -3.40
C THR A 303 -16.97 -2.84 -3.24
N VAL A 304 -16.68 -2.13 -4.32
CA VAL A 304 -15.72 -1.02 -4.35
C VAL A 304 -16.49 0.28 -4.54
N ASN A 305 -16.31 1.23 -3.64
CA ASN A 305 -16.89 2.57 -3.70
C ASN A 305 -15.78 3.60 -3.83
N ILE A 306 -15.86 4.47 -4.84
CA ILE A 306 -14.95 5.59 -5.06
C ILE A 306 -15.78 6.87 -5.10
N THR A 307 -15.56 7.78 -4.15
CA THR A 307 -16.36 9.01 -4.01
C THR A 307 -15.47 10.23 -3.91
N ASP A 308 -15.64 11.19 -4.83
CA ASP A 308 -14.95 12.49 -4.83
C ASP A 308 -13.42 12.40 -4.71
N CYS A 309 -12.83 11.35 -5.26
CA CYS A 309 -11.37 11.16 -5.30
C CYS A 309 -10.72 11.97 -6.44
N ASN A 310 -9.47 12.36 -6.26
CA ASN A 310 -8.66 13.03 -7.27
C ASN A 310 -7.56 12.08 -7.76
N PHE A 311 -7.51 11.82 -9.05
CA PHE A 311 -6.50 11.00 -9.70
C PHE A 311 -5.66 11.92 -10.58
N ALA A 312 -4.37 12.05 -10.25
CA ALA A 312 -3.48 12.97 -10.93
C ALA A 312 -2.25 12.25 -11.47
N ILE A 313 -2.08 12.30 -12.79
CA ILE A 313 -0.94 11.75 -13.52
C ILE A 313 -0.14 12.90 -14.12
N ASP A 314 0.64 13.54 -13.25
CA ASP A 314 1.37 14.77 -13.58
C ASP A 314 2.85 14.52 -13.88
N ASN A 315 3.22 13.27 -14.20
CA ASN A 315 4.59 12.91 -14.56
C ASN A 315 4.75 12.65 -16.07
N THR A 316 5.98 12.67 -16.56
CA THR A 316 6.32 12.50 -17.99
C THR A 316 6.22 11.05 -18.49
N SER A 317 5.41 10.19 -17.86
CA SER A 317 5.28 8.79 -18.25
C SER A 317 4.66 8.65 -19.63
N THR A 318 5.32 7.89 -20.50
CA THR A 318 4.76 7.48 -21.80
C THR A 318 3.96 6.18 -21.71
N ASN A 319 3.79 5.59 -20.52
CA ASN A 319 3.05 4.35 -20.32
C ASN A 319 1.58 4.64 -20.00
N PRO A 320 0.64 4.40 -20.93
CA PRO A 320 -0.76 4.72 -20.73
C PRO A 320 -1.49 3.75 -19.79
N SER A 321 -0.81 2.71 -19.27
CA SER A 321 -1.38 1.85 -18.22
C SER A 321 -1.39 2.51 -16.85
N CYS A 322 -0.56 3.53 -16.63
CA CYS A 322 -0.56 4.26 -15.36
C CYS A 322 -1.82 5.12 -15.13
N ALA A 323 -2.72 5.17 -16.12
CA ALA A 323 -3.97 5.92 -16.10
C ALA A 323 -5.21 5.09 -15.78
N ASP A 324 -5.08 3.77 -15.75
CA ASP A 324 -6.20 2.89 -15.50
C ASP A 324 -6.30 2.45 -14.03
N ILE A 325 -7.53 2.18 -13.61
CA ILE A 325 -7.82 1.28 -12.49
C ILE A 325 -7.94 -0.12 -13.07
N LYS A 326 -7.25 -1.09 -12.46
CA LYS A 326 -7.13 -2.42 -13.03
C LYS A 326 -7.86 -3.49 -12.22
N PHE A 327 -8.60 -4.32 -12.94
CA PHE A 327 -9.28 -5.50 -12.43
C PHE A 327 -8.66 -6.74 -13.08
N THR A 328 -7.95 -7.53 -12.28
CA THR A 328 -7.24 -8.74 -12.73
C THR A 328 -7.74 -9.98 -11.99
N TRP A 329 -7.17 -11.12 -12.37
CA TRP A 329 -7.38 -12.39 -11.70
C TRP A 329 -6.03 -13.01 -11.37
N VAL A 330 -5.91 -13.51 -10.14
CA VAL A 330 -4.79 -14.27 -9.62
C VAL A 330 -5.27 -15.51 -8.87
N GLY A 331 -4.42 -16.55 -8.85
CA GLY A 331 -4.66 -17.79 -8.12
C GLY A 331 -5.59 -18.76 -8.84
N SER A 332 -6.37 -19.54 -8.09
CA SER A 332 -7.32 -20.55 -8.62
C SER A 332 -8.78 -20.13 -8.51
N ARG A 333 -9.08 -19.04 -7.77
CA ARG A 333 -10.45 -18.55 -7.58
C ARG A 333 -10.69 -17.35 -8.47
N ASN A 334 -11.56 -17.50 -9.46
CA ASN A 334 -12.14 -16.39 -10.23
C ASN A 334 -13.49 -16.09 -9.60
N PRO A 335 -13.57 -15.20 -8.60
CA PRO A 335 -14.78 -15.13 -7.81
C PRO A 335 -15.88 -14.42 -8.61
N GLN A 336 -17.07 -14.99 -8.55
CA GLN A 336 -18.27 -14.36 -9.09
C GLN A 336 -18.75 -13.32 -8.09
N GLY A 337 -18.94 -12.08 -8.55
CA GLY A 337 -19.27 -10.96 -7.68
C GLY A 337 -18.17 -9.89 -7.66
N GLY A 338 -18.54 -8.70 -7.22
CA GLY A 338 -17.75 -7.48 -7.34
C GLY A 338 -18.52 -6.41 -8.10
N ARG A 339 -18.64 -5.23 -7.52
CA ARG A 339 -19.29 -4.06 -8.14
C ARG A 339 -18.46 -2.84 -7.85
N LEU A 340 -18.28 -1.99 -8.85
CA LEU A 340 -17.65 -0.68 -8.68
C LEU A 340 -18.71 0.39 -8.77
N HIS A 341 -18.81 1.20 -7.72
CA HIS A 341 -19.59 2.43 -7.70
C HIS A 341 -18.63 3.62 -7.66
N VAL A 342 -18.68 4.46 -8.68
CA VAL A 342 -17.90 5.70 -8.74
C VAL A 342 -18.86 6.88 -8.74
N LYS A 343 -18.62 7.84 -7.86
CA LYS A 343 -19.38 9.08 -7.80
C LYS A 343 -18.44 10.27 -7.74
N GLY A 344 -18.54 11.13 -8.76
CA GLY A 344 -17.74 12.35 -8.83
C GLY A 344 -16.25 12.05 -8.96
N GLY A 345 -15.44 12.98 -8.45
CA GLY A 345 -13.99 12.96 -8.56
C GLY A 345 -13.44 13.74 -9.74
N VAL A 346 -12.12 13.84 -9.78
CA VAL A 346 -11.36 14.58 -10.80
C VAL A 346 -10.26 13.68 -11.34
N TRP A 347 -10.09 13.67 -12.67
CA TRP A 347 -9.16 12.79 -13.38
C TRP A 347 -8.24 13.62 -14.26
N HIS A 348 -7.02 13.83 -13.81
CA HIS A 348 -5.99 14.59 -14.49
C HIS A 348 -4.99 13.66 -15.14
N HIS A 349 -4.88 13.74 -16.46
CA HIS A 349 -4.05 12.89 -17.33
C HIS A 349 -3.14 13.78 -18.19
N HIS A 350 -2.24 14.51 -17.54
CA HIS A 350 -1.46 15.57 -18.20
C HIS A 350 -0.64 15.07 -19.40
N THR A 351 -0.09 13.85 -19.31
CA THR A 351 0.69 13.24 -20.41
C THR A 351 -0.17 12.60 -21.50
N PHE A 352 -1.45 12.37 -21.23
CA PHE A 352 -2.43 11.91 -22.21
C PHE A 352 -3.64 12.86 -22.22
N PRO A 353 -3.52 14.09 -22.74
CA PRO A 353 -4.56 15.12 -22.63
C PRO A 353 -5.93 14.70 -23.17
N GLN A 354 -5.96 13.77 -24.13
CA GLN A 354 -7.19 13.22 -24.68
C GLN A 354 -7.96 12.31 -23.71
N LEU A 355 -7.33 11.88 -22.62
CA LEU A 355 -7.92 11.13 -21.52
C LEU A 355 -8.38 12.02 -20.37
N GLU A 356 -8.09 13.33 -20.41
CA GLU A 356 -8.43 14.28 -19.35
C GLU A 356 -9.92 14.22 -18.98
N GLY A 357 -10.20 14.13 -17.67
CA GLY A 357 -11.54 14.05 -17.11
C GLY A 357 -12.19 12.66 -17.17
N PHE A 358 -11.63 11.69 -17.89
CA PHE A 358 -12.21 10.34 -17.95
C PHE A 358 -11.82 9.50 -16.74
N PHE A 359 -12.82 8.83 -16.15
CA PHE A 359 -12.62 7.57 -15.44
C PHE A 359 -12.24 6.47 -16.44
N ILE A 360 -11.24 5.64 -16.09
CA ILE A 360 -10.71 4.59 -16.95
C ILE A 360 -10.60 3.27 -16.18
N ALA A 361 -11.25 2.22 -16.68
CA ALA A 361 -11.11 0.84 -16.19
C ALA A 361 -10.41 -0.08 -17.21
N ALA A 362 -9.37 -0.78 -16.77
CA ALA A 362 -8.76 -1.89 -17.48
C ALA A 362 -9.18 -3.21 -16.84
N ILE A 363 -9.85 -4.07 -17.60
CA ILE A 363 -10.49 -5.27 -17.05
C ILE A 363 -9.97 -6.50 -17.80
N LEU A 364 -9.35 -7.42 -17.08
CA LEU A 364 -8.91 -8.69 -17.64
C LEU A 364 -10.13 -9.49 -18.10
N GLN A 365 -10.16 -9.90 -19.37
CA GLN A 365 -11.38 -10.45 -19.99
C GLN A 365 -11.84 -11.79 -19.39
N SER A 366 -10.96 -12.50 -18.69
CA SER A 366 -11.28 -13.75 -17.99
C SER A 366 -11.99 -13.54 -16.65
N THR A 367 -12.08 -12.31 -16.15
CA THR A 367 -12.72 -12.00 -14.86
C THR A 367 -14.24 -11.89 -14.98
N TYR A 368 -14.97 -12.13 -13.88
CA TYR A 368 -16.41 -11.86 -13.82
C TYR A 368 -16.76 -10.37 -13.96
N TRP A 369 -15.81 -9.47 -13.66
CA TRP A 369 -15.94 -8.05 -13.98
C TRP A 369 -16.19 -7.78 -15.47
N TRP A 370 -15.62 -8.62 -16.33
CA TRP A 370 -15.83 -8.58 -17.78
C TRP A 370 -16.98 -9.47 -18.23
N THR A 371 -17.02 -10.74 -17.79
CA THR A 371 -17.97 -11.73 -18.32
C THR A 371 -19.42 -11.48 -17.87
N ASP A 372 -19.65 -10.85 -16.72
CA ASP A 372 -20.99 -10.36 -16.31
C ASP A 372 -21.41 -9.07 -17.06
N GLY A 373 -20.47 -8.46 -17.79
CA GLY A 373 -20.67 -7.25 -18.56
C GLY A 373 -20.32 -5.97 -17.79
N PRO A 374 -19.44 -5.09 -18.33
CA PRO A 374 -19.09 -3.80 -17.71
C PRO A 374 -20.27 -2.88 -17.38
N ALA A 375 -21.40 -3.00 -18.08
CA ALA A 375 -22.62 -2.25 -17.77
C ALA A 375 -23.34 -2.72 -16.50
N THR A 376 -23.08 -3.97 -16.07
CA THR A 376 -23.63 -4.57 -14.85
C THR A 376 -22.68 -4.39 -13.67
N THR A 377 -21.37 -4.40 -13.94
CA THR A 377 -20.32 -4.46 -12.93
C THR A 377 -19.81 -3.08 -12.52
N LEU A 378 -20.00 -2.06 -13.37
CA LEU A 378 -19.58 -0.67 -13.13
C LEU A 378 -20.79 0.28 -13.13
N ASP A 379 -20.94 1.07 -12.07
CA ASP A 379 -21.85 2.21 -11.99
C ASP A 379 -21.03 3.48 -11.79
N VAL A 380 -20.85 4.28 -12.84
CA VAL A 380 -20.04 5.51 -12.82
C VAL A 380 -20.95 6.71 -12.98
N ARG A 381 -20.86 7.66 -12.05
CA ARG A 381 -21.71 8.84 -12.00
C ARG A 381 -20.91 10.11 -11.80
N ARG A 382 -21.44 11.22 -12.32
CA ARG A 382 -20.96 12.58 -12.03
C ARG A 382 -21.26 12.95 -10.57
N SER A 383 -20.66 14.04 -10.10
CA SER A 383 -20.89 14.56 -8.74
C SER A 383 -22.36 14.92 -8.47
N ASP A 384 -23.12 15.30 -9.51
CA ASP A 384 -24.56 15.57 -9.47
C ASP A 384 -25.46 14.30 -9.53
N ASN A 385 -24.87 13.10 -9.41
CA ASN A 385 -25.48 11.77 -9.56
C ASN A 385 -25.95 11.38 -10.96
N THR A 386 -25.67 12.18 -12.00
CA THR A 386 -26.00 11.79 -13.37
C THR A 386 -25.16 10.58 -13.80
N PRO A 387 -25.77 9.50 -14.31
CA PRO A 387 -25.03 8.33 -14.78
C PRO A 387 -24.23 8.65 -16.05
N LEU A 388 -23.03 8.08 -16.14
CA LEU A 388 -22.20 8.08 -17.34
C LEU A 388 -22.39 6.76 -18.09
N THR A 389 -22.27 6.81 -19.42
CA THR A 389 -22.36 5.61 -20.27
C THR A 389 -20.96 5.02 -20.49
N GLY A 390 -20.83 3.70 -20.38
CA GLY A 390 -19.56 3.03 -20.64
C GLY A 390 -19.23 3.00 -22.13
N TYR A 391 -18.00 3.37 -22.48
CA TYR A 391 -17.46 3.24 -23.83
C TYR A 391 -16.32 2.22 -23.87
N ASN A 392 -16.51 1.14 -24.62
CA ASN A 392 -15.48 0.12 -24.84
C ASN A 392 -14.45 0.62 -25.86
N VAL A 393 -13.20 0.81 -25.42
CA VAL A 393 -12.11 1.17 -26.31
C VAL A 393 -11.54 -0.10 -26.95
N THR A 394 -11.95 -0.38 -28.18
CA THR A 394 -11.49 -1.53 -28.98
C THR A 394 -10.38 -1.17 -29.98
N THR A 395 -10.03 0.10 -30.07
CA THR A 395 -8.98 0.63 -30.95
C THR A 395 -7.62 0.64 -30.24
N SER A 396 -6.62 1.29 -30.85
CA SER A 396 -5.34 1.59 -30.21
C SER A 396 -5.52 2.26 -28.84
N TRP A 397 -4.67 1.88 -27.87
CA TRP A 397 -4.62 2.49 -26.54
C TRP A 397 -3.36 3.35 -26.38
N PRO A 398 -3.48 4.62 -25.93
CA PRO A 398 -4.73 5.33 -25.69
C PRO A 398 -5.45 5.67 -27.01
N PRO A 399 -6.80 5.83 -27.01
CA PRO A 399 -7.50 6.35 -28.18
C PRO A 399 -7.04 7.79 -28.44
N SER A 400 -7.04 8.21 -29.70
CA SER A 400 -6.79 9.60 -30.11
C SER A 400 -8.02 10.48 -29.84
N ALA A 401 -7.80 11.79 -29.71
CA ALA A 401 -8.89 12.76 -29.59
C ALA A 401 -9.88 12.71 -30.76
N ALA A 402 -9.40 12.46 -31.98
CA ALA A 402 -10.26 12.31 -33.16
C ALA A 402 -11.15 11.06 -33.09
N GLN A 403 -10.62 9.93 -32.58
CA GLN A 403 -11.41 8.71 -32.37
C GLN A 403 -12.52 8.94 -31.35
N LEU A 404 -12.23 9.59 -30.23
CA LEU A 404 -13.23 9.92 -29.21
C LEU A 404 -14.30 10.88 -29.74
N SER A 405 -13.87 11.94 -30.43
CA SER A 405 -14.79 12.92 -31.01
C SER A 405 -15.70 12.32 -32.08
N ALA A 406 -15.17 11.46 -32.95
CA ALA A 406 -15.96 10.80 -33.99
C ALA A 406 -17.02 9.85 -33.40
N ALA A 407 -16.73 9.25 -32.24
CA ALA A 407 -17.66 8.40 -31.51
C ALA A 407 -18.64 9.18 -30.60
N GLY A 408 -18.53 10.51 -30.52
CA GLY A 408 -19.36 11.33 -29.62
C GLY A 408 -19.06 11.10 -28.13
N VAL A 409 -17.85 10.63 -27.82
CA VAL A 409 -17.42 10.26 -26.47
C VAL A 409 -16.77 11.47 -25.79
N SER A 410 -17.23 11.81 -24.59
CA SER A 410 -16.70 12.92 -23.77
C SER A 410 -16.73 12.54 -22.29
N PRO A 411 -15.85 13.12 -21.45
CA PRO A 411 -15.83 12.81 -20.01
C PRO A 411 -17.10 13.27 -19.28
N SER A 412 -17.85 14.21 -19.86
CA SER A 412 -19.14 14.66 -19.31
C SER A 412 -20.30 13.67 -19.52
N THR A 413 -20.13 12.70 -20.42
CA THR A 413 -21.19 11.77 -20.83
C THR A 413 -20.78 10.30 -20.72
N HIS A 414 -19.48 10.01 -20.73
CA HIS A 414 -18.93 8.66 -20.79
C HIS A 414 -17.80 8.43 -19.80
N TYR A 415 -17.64 7.16 -19.44
CA TYR A 415 -16.41 6.62 -18.87
C TYR A 415 -15.79 5.62 -19.85
N LEU A 416 -14.48 5.42 -19.77
CA LEU A 416 -13.75 4.52 -20.67
C LEU A 416 -13.53 3.17 -19.99
N TYR A 417 -13.68 2.08 -20.75
CA TYR A 417 -13.21 0.77 -20.32
C TYR A 417 -12.55 0.02 -21.49
N LYS A 418 -11.64 -0.90 -21.15
CA LYS A 418 -10.95 -1.76 -22.13
C LYS A 418 -10.75 -3.17 -21.58
N GLY A 419 -10.71 -4.14 -22.50
CA GLY A 419 -10.21 -5.47 -22.21
C GLY A 419 -8.68 -5.48 -22.17
N VAL A 420 -8.09 -6.19 -21.21
CA VAL A 420 -6.65 -6.49 -21.16
C VAL A 420 -6.40 -7.98 -21.10
#